data_AF-O42523-F1
#
_entry.id   AF-O42523-F1
#
_cell.length_a   1.000
_cell.length_b   1.000
_cell.length_c   1.000
_cell.angle_alpha   90.00
_cell.angle_beta   90.00
_cell.angle_gamma   90.00
#
_symmetry.space_group_name_H-M   'P 1'
#
loop_
_entity.id
_entity.type
_entity.pdbx_description
1 polymer ?
#
loop_
_entity_poly.entity_id
_entity_poly.type
_entity_poly.pdbx_seq_one_letter_code
_entity_poly.pdbx_strand_id
1 'polypeptide(L)' 'SIEYRCPATNQCTIDKNRRKSCQACRLRKCYEVGMLKDG' A
#
# COMPACT_ATOMS: atom_id res chain seq x y z
N SER A 1 16.05 3.83 -4.72
CA SER A 1 14.70 3.28 -4.86
C SER A 1 14.13 3.09 -3.46
N ILE A 2 12.93 3.62 -3.15
CA ILE A 2 12.32 3.44 -1.83
C ILE A 2 11.61 2.09 -1.81
N GLU A 3 12.05 1.18 -0.94
CA GLU A 3 11.42 -0.13 -0.72
C GLU A 3 10.42 -0.01 0.44
N TYR A 4 9.12 -0.16 0.15
CA TYR A 4 8.10 -0.21 1.19
C TYR A 4 8.00 -1.63 1.76
N ARG A 5 8.19 -1.77 3.07
CA ARG A 5 7.96 -3.03 3.79
C ARG A 5 6.68 -2.98 4.57
N CYS A 6 5.91 -4.07 4.54
CA CYS A 6 4.77 -4.22 5.42
C CYS A 6 5.27 -4.54 6.83
N PRO A 7 4.75 -3.88 7.89
CA PRO A 7 5.11 -4.20 9.27
C PRO A 7 4.41 -5.48 9.80
N ALA A 8 3.60 -6.14 8.96
CA ALA A 8 2.80 -7.31 9.32
C ALA A 8 2.88 -8.36 8.19
N THR A 9 1.74 -8.94 7.77
CA THR A 9 1.67 -10.09 6.87
C THR A 9 1.26 -9.75 5.43
N ASN A 10 1.50 -8.51 4.98
CA ASN A 10 1.08 -8.00 3.66
C ASN A 10 -0.46 -8.02 3.37
N GLN A 11 -1.27 -8.24 4.41
CA GLN A 11 -2.74 -8.33 4.33
C GLN A 11 -3.44 -7.21 5.13
N CYS A 12 -2.76 -6.06 5.31
CA CYS A 12 -3.35 -4.94 6.04
C CYS A 12 -4.63 -4.45 5.35
N THR A 13 -5.72 -4.34 6.12
CA THR A 13 -6.91 -3.63 5.66
C THR A 13 -6.59 -2.14 5.50
N ILE A 14 -6.85 -1.58 4.31
CA ILE A 14 -6.61 -0.18 4.00
C ILE A 14 -7.92 0.61 4.07
N ASP A 15 -8.04 1.46 5.09
CA ASP A 15 -9.13 2.42 5.28
C ASP A 15 -8.58 3.83 5.57
N LYS A 16 -9.46 4.80 5.84
CA LYS A 16 -9.07 6.20 6.11
C LYS A 16 -8.06 6.34 7.26
N ASN A 17 -8.15 5.47 8.28
CA ASN A 17 -7.33 5.53 9.48
C ASN A 17 -6.02 4.73 9.30
N ARG A 18 -6.06 3.60 8.58
CA ARG A 18 -4.93 2.67 8.44
C ARG A 18 -4.06 2.90 7.21
N ARG A 19 -4.47 3.74 6.25
CA ARG A 19 -3.71 3.99 5.00
C ARG A 19 -2.29 4.53 5.20
N LYS A 20 -2.01 5.19 6.33
CA LYS A 20 -0.66 5.71 6.63
C LYS A 20 0.23 4.68 7.34
N SER A 21 -0.38 3.68 7.99
CA SER A 21 0.33 2.68 8.79
C SER A 21 1.07 1.64 7.95
N CYS A 22 0.66 1.43 6.69
CA CYS A 22 1.33 0.49 5.79
C CYS A 22 1.39 1.03 4.37
N GLN A 23 2.53 1.59 3.98
CA GLN A 23 2.76 2.09 2.62
C GLN A 23 2.79 0.94 1.60
N ALA A 24 3.32 -0.24 1.96
CA ALA A 24 3.40 -1.40 1.08
C ALA A 24 2.00 -1.90 0.65
N CYS A 25 1.12 -2.17 1.61
CA CYS A 25 -0.25 -2.63 1.32
C CYS A 25 -1.09 -1.54 0.67
N ARG A 26 -0.87 -0.25 1.03
CA ARG A 26 -1.52 0.86 0.35
C ARG A 26 -1.13 0.90 -1.13
N LEU A 27 0.16 0.80 -1.45
CA LEU A 27 0.66 0.82 -2.82
C LEU A 27 0.12 -0.38 -3.62
N ARG A 28 0.14 -1.59 -3.03
CA ARG A 28 -0.51 -2.76 -3.63
C ARG A 28 -1.97 -2.49 -3.95
N LYS A 29 -2.73 -1.94 -2.99
CA LYS A 29 -4.15 -1.62 -3.20
C LYS A 29 -4.36 -0.60 -4.30
N CYS A 30 -3.48 0.39 -4.46
CA CYS A 30 -3.51 1.34 -5.58
C CYS A 30 -3.44 0.60 -6.92
N TYR A 31 -2.50 -0.34 -7.07
CA TYR A 31 -2.40 -1.14 -8.29
C TYR A 31 -3.62 -2.05 -8.52
N GLU A 32 -4.16 -2.66 -7.46
CA GLU A 32 -5.36 -3.50 -7.54
C GLU A 32 -6.61 -2.74 -8.01
N VAL A 33 -6.70 -1.45 -7.71
CA VAL A 33 -7.79 -0.60 -8.21
C VAL A 33 -7.47 0.05 -9.57
N GLY A 34 -6.38 -0.36 -10.21
CA GLY A 34 -6.00 0.08 -11.56
C GLY A 34 -5.27 1.42 -11.61
N MET A 35 -4.74 1.93 -10.49
CA MET A 35 -3.86 3.10 -10.54
C MET A 35 -2.56 2.71 -11.22
N LEU A 36 -2.18 3.47 -12.25
CA LEU A 36 -0.88 3.31 -12.90
C LEU A 36 0.20 3.97 -12.05
N LYS A 37 1.41 3.42 -12.09
CA LYS A 37 2.58 4.10 -11.56
C LYS A 37 2.87 5.27 -12.49
N ASP A 38 2.72 6.49 -11.98
CA ASP A 38 3.14 7.67 -12.72
C ASP A 38 4.67 7.65 -12.89
N GLY A 39 5.13 8.09 -14.07
CA GLY A 39 6.53 8.11 -14.48
C GLY A 39 7.33 9.20 -13.79
#